data_AF-A0A9E3BPA0-F1
#
_entry.id   AF-A0A9E3BPA0-F1
#
_cell.length_a   1.000
_cell.length_b   1.000
_cell.length_c   1.000
_cell.angle_alpha   90.00
_cell.angle_beta   90.00
_cell.angle_gamma   90.00
#
_symmetry.space_group_name_H-M   'P 1'
#
loop_
_entity.id
_entity.type
_entity.pdbx_description
1 polymer ?
#
loop_
_entity_poly.entity_id
_entity_poly.type
_entity_poly.pdbx_seq_one_letter_code
_entity_poly.pdbx_strand_id
1 'polypeptide(L)' 'SIVVIRFRDPHGIDFPYLISMIHGSFMSRANSIVIPGGKLDLAMQLILTPMILRLLERKRRAARTTKETNR' A
#
# COMPACT_ATOMS: atom_id res chain seq x y z
N SER A 1 15.07 16.09 -0.67
CA SER A 1 15.46 14.68 -0.43
C SER A 1 14.66 13.76 -1.34
N ILE A 2 15.13 12.54 -1.55
CA ILE A 2 14.48 11.51 -2.37
C ILE A 2 14.21 10.31 -1.45
N VAL A 3 13.07 9.65 -1.64
CA VAL A 3 12.71 8.42 -0.91
C VAL A 3 12.48 7.30 -1.91
N VAL A 4 13.00 6.11 -1.60
CA VAL A 4 12.79 4.91 -2.40
C VAL A 4 11.87 3.97 -1.62
N ILE A 5 10.73 3.65 -2.21
CA ILE A 5 9.77 2.68 -1.65
C ILE A 5 9.94 1.38 -2.43
N ARG A 6 10.34 0.31 -1.72
CA ARG A 6 10.52 -1.02 -2.30
C ARG A 6 9.43 -1.96 -1.82
N PHE A 7 8.69 -2.51 -2.78
CA PHE A 7 7.71 -3.56 -2.52
C PHE A 7 8.43 -4.90 -2.49
N ARG A 8 8.24 -5.66 -1.39
CA ARG A 8 8.75 -7.04 -1.32
C ARG A 8 8.05 -7.91 -2.36
N ASP A 9 6.74 -7.76 -2.45
CA ASP A 9 5.88 -8.38 -3.45
C ASP A 9 5.12 -7.24 -4.17
N PRO A 10 5.41 -6.99 -5.47
CA PRO A 10 4.74 -5.95 -6.24
C PRO A 10 3.35 -6.37 -6.76
N HIS A 11 2.92 -7.62 -6.55
CA HIS A 11 1.61 -8.08 -7.05
C HIS A 11 0.46 -7.28 -6.42
N GLY A 12 -0.43 -6.78 -7.27
CA GLY A 12 -1.58 -5.97 -6.84
C GLY A 12 -1.28 -4.49 -6.56
N ILE A 13 -0.07 -4.01 -6.89
CA ILE A 13 0.28 -2.59 -6.84
C ILE A 13 0.17 -1.99 -8.23
N ASP A 14 -0.63 -0.92 -8.35
CA ASP A 14 -0.78 -0.15 -9.58
C ASP A 14 0.26 0.97 -9.64
N PHE A 15 1.45 0.67 -10.18
CA PHE A 15 2.51 1.66 -10.33
C PHE A 15 2.15 2.81 -11.27
N PRO A 16 1.53 2.59 -12.45
CA PRO A 16 1.04 3.70 -13.28
C PRO A 16 0.15 4.69 -12.54
N TYR A 17 -0.78 4.19 -11.71
CA TYR A 17 -1.61 5.04 -10.86
C TYR A 17 -0.80 5.81 -9.81
N LEU A 18 0.14 5.15 -9.13
CA LEU A 18 1.00 5.84 -8.15
C LEU A 18 1.84 6.94 -8.80
N ILE A 19 2.33 6.73 -10.02
CA ILE A 19 3.14 7.71 -10.76
C ILE A 19 2.31 8.92 -11.19
N SER A 20 1.09 8.70 -11.68
CA SER A 20 0.20 9.79 -12.10
C SER A 20 -0.25 10.64 -10.91
N MET A 21 -0.49 10.02 -9.75
CA MET A 21 -0.89 10.72 -8.53
C MET A 21 0.28 11.45 -7.86
N ILE A 22 1.45 10.80 -7.77
CA ILE A 22 2.63 11.33 -7.09
C ILE A 22 3.52 12.03 -8.11
N HIS A 23 3.27 13.32 -8.34
CA HIS A 23 3.98 14.08 -9.36
C HIS A 23 5.51 14.07 -9.13
N GLY A 24 6.30 13.86 -10.17
CA GLY A 24 7.76 13.77 -10.08
C GLY A 24 8.27 12.46 -9.46
N SER A 25 7.42 11.44 -9.35
CA SER A 25 7.84 10.07 -9.06
C SER A 25 8.15 9.29 -10.34
N PHE A 26 8.97 8.26 -10.20
CA PHE A 26 9.34 7.37 -11.30
C PHE A 26 9.75 5.99 -10.75
N MET A 27 9.71 4.96 -11.59
CA MET A 27 10.18 3.63 -11.20
C MET A 27 11.70 3.53 -11.34
N SER A 28 12.38 3.08 -10.30
CA SER A 28 13.82 2.74 -10.38
C SER A 28 14.04 1.26 -10.70
N ARG A 29 13.09 0.39 -10.33
CA ARG A 29 13.05 -1.03 -10.65
C ARG A 29 11.58 -1.47 -10.79
N ALA A 30 11.36 -2.66 -11.34
CA ALA A 30 10.03 -3.24 -11.46
C ALA A 30 9.27 -3.36 -10.11
N ASN A 31 9.99 -3.40 -8.98
CA ASN A 31 9.40 -3.50 -7.64
C ASN A 31 9.67 -2.27 -6.75
N SER A 32 10.13 -1.14 -7.30
CA SER A 32 10.38 0.06 -6.51
C SER A 32 10.08 1.36 -7.23
N ILE A 33 9.48 2.29 -6.49
CA ILE A 33 9.18 3.65 -6.92
C ILE A 33 10.04 4.64 -6.14
N VAL A 34 10.55 5.65 -6.85
CA VAL A 34 11.27 6.78 -6.30
C VAL A 34 10.32 7.96 -6.23
N ILE A 35 10.25 8.63 -5.09
CA ILE A 35 9.37 9.78 -4.87
C ILE A 35 10.15 10.98 -4.32
N PRO A 36 9.67 12.21 -4.56
CA PRO A 36 10.16 13.39 -3.84
C PRO A 36 9.86 13.25 -2.33
N GLY A 37 10.84 13.55 -1.47
CA GLY A 37 10.68 13.37 -0.02
C GLY A 37 9.52 14.15 0.60
N GLY A 38 9.17 15.31 0.04
CA GLY A 38 8.01 16.11 0.47
C GLY A 38 6.64 15.48 0.13
N LYS A 39 6.60 14.36 -0.59
CA LYS A 39 5.38 13.64 -0.97
C LYS A 39 5.25 12.29 -0.26
N LEU A 40 6.04 12.05 0.79
CA LEU A 40 6.00 10.82 1.55
C LEU A 40 4.61 10.55 2.13
N ASP A 41 3.97 11.55 2.77
CA ASP A 41 2.65 11.37 3.37
C ASP A 41 1.58 10.92 2.35
N LEU A 42 1.49 11.62 1.21
CA LEU A 42 0.61 11.22 0.10
C LEU A 42 0.91 9.81 -0.40
N ALA A 43 2.18 9.47 -0.59
CA ALA A 43 2.58 8.14 -1.03
C ALA A 43 2.17 7.06 -0.02
N MET A 44 2.39 7.31 1.28
CA MET A 44 2.00 6.39 2.35
C MET A 44 0.48 6.20 2.38
N GLN A 45 -0.31 7.26 2.19
CA GLN A 45 -1.77 7.16 2.14
C GLN A 45 -2.24 6.30 0.96
N LEU A 46 -1.75 6.57 -0.25
CA LEU A 46 -2.15 5.82 -1.44
C LEU A 46 -1.75 4.33 -1.36
N ILE A 47 -0.59 4.03 -0.76
CA ILE A 47 -0.06 2.67 -0.67
C ILE A 47 -0.68 1.90 0.52
N LEU A 48 -0.64 2.47 1.73
CA LEU A 48 -0.99 1.72 2.95
C LEU A 48 -2.48 1.68 3.25
N THR A 49 -3.24 2.74 2.96
CA THR A 49 -4.67 2.80 3.30
C THR A 49 -5.45 1.58 2.81
N PRO A 50 -5.39 1.18 1.52
CA PRO A 50 -6.11 -0.02 1.08
C PRO A 50 -5.59 -1.30 1.73
N MET A 51 -4.31 -1.40 2.07
CA MET A 51 -3.74 -2.56 2.76
C MET A 51 -4.29 -2.68 4.19
N ILE A 52 -4.31 -1.57 4.92
CA ILE A 52 -4.84 -1.49 6.30
C ILE A 52 -6.32 -1.85 6.31
N LEU A 53 -7.12 -1.33 5.37
CA LEU A 53 -8.54 -1.68 5.26
C LEU A 53 -8.74 -3.20 5.06
N ARG A 54 -7.99 -3.83 4.15
CA ARG A 54 -8.04 -5.29 3.96
C ARG A 54 -7.66 -6.06 5.21
N LEU A 55 -6.65 -5.61 5.95
CA LEU A 55 -6.24 -6.24 7.21
C LEU A 55 -7.34 -6.13 8.28
N LEU A 56 -7.95 -4.96 8.42
CA LEU A 56 -9.04 -4.73 9.35
C LEU A 56 -10.27 -5.58 9.01
N GLU A 57 -10.63 -5.69 7.74
CA GLU A 57 -11.71 -6.57 7.30
C GLU A 57 -11.42 -8.04 7.60
N ARG A 58 -10.21 -8.52 7.32
CA ARG A 58 -9.79 -9.90 7.63
C ARG A 58 -9.89 -10.17 9.14
N LYS A 59 -9.42 -9.24 9.97
CA LYS A 59 -9.57 -9.32 11.43
C LYS A 59 -11.03 -9.41 11.86
N ARG A 60 -11.91 -8.57 11.29
CA ARG A 60 -13.36 -8.59 11.59
C ARG A 60 -14.00 -9.91 11.18
N ARG A 61 -13.64 -10.46 10.01
CA ARG A 61 -14.14 -11.76 9.53
C ARG A 61 -13.70 -12.90 10.45
N ALA A 62 -12.41 -12.98 10.78
CA ALA A 62 -11.88 -14.01 11.69
C ALA A 62 -12.57 -13.97 13.07
N ALA A 63 -12.77 -12.77 13.63
CA ALA A 63 -13.45 -12.61 14.92
C ALA A 63 -14.94 -13.01 14.90
N ARG A 64 -15.60 -13.01 13.73
CA ARG A 64 -16.98 -13.49 13.59
C ARG A 64 -17.03 -15.01 13.55
N THR A 65 -16.13 -15.65 12.78
CA THR A 65 -16.04 -17.11 12.70
C THR A 65 -15.80 -17.75 14.07
N THR A 66 -14.93 -17.18 14.91
CA THR A 66 -14.68 -17.70 16.28
C THR A 66 -15.93 -17.65 17.17
N LYS A 67 -16.87 -16.72 16.94
CA LYS A 67 -18.11 -16.63 17.74
C LYS A 67 -19.16 -17.64 17.33
N GLU A 68 -19.15 -18.11 16.08
CA GLU A 68 -20.08 -19.12 15.58
C GLU A 68 -19.62 -20.54 15.90
N THR A 69 -18.31 -20.81 15.94
CA THR A 69 -17.78 -22.13 16.36
C THR A 69 -17.92 -22.39 17.86
N ASN A 70 -18.11 -21.35 18.68
CA ASN A 70 -18.21 -21.46 20.14
C ASN A 70 -19.66 -21.32 20.66
N ARG A 71 -20.64 -21.50 19.78
CA ARG A 71 -22.07 -21.62 20.05
C ARG A 71 -22.56 -22.97 19.53
#